data_AF-A0A7X9FQ97-F1
#
_entry.id   AF-A0A7X9FQ97-F1
#
_cell.length_a   1.000
_cell.length_b   1.000
_cell.length_c   1.000
_cell.angle_alpha   90.00
_cell.angle_beta   90.00
_cell.angle_gamma   90.00
#
_symmetry.space_group_name_H-M   'P 1'
#
loop_
_entity.id
_entity.type
_entity.pdbx_description
1 polymer ?
#
loop_
_entity_poly.entity_id
_entity_poly.type
_entity_poly.pdbx_seq_one_letter_code
_entity_poly.pdbx_strand_id
1 'polypeptide(L)'
;KRIFDNGLLAKRQFIRELGLDAEVRIRIYVEGPTEYAAFSYLLQPWQQIEVFDLAGQFIQGKRKGFAFRENLILDDRSGVFSVIVLDGDREDNIRIIKKAAEEDLFCGQFYISQPDFELCNFSKEELIEIAWNLIDEVQKSEKHYLYLSNAVKTANNADDLIKAIRKEVPPLSQFAKGSEWGENLAKFAARKPDLAGSETPRPLIDACHTVIRAIDIDYLYNRRNLRVDPNTGKLVHR
;
A
#
# COMPACT_ATOMS: atom_id res chain seq x y z
N LYS A 1 -6.95 -27.76 29.96
CA LYS A 1 -5.92 -26.70 30.08
C LYS A 1 -6.61 -25.35 30.04
N ARG A 2 -6.28 -24.41 30.94
CA ARG A 2 -6.94 -23.10 30.97
C ARG A 2 -6.38 -22.24 29.82
N ILE A 3 -7.19 -21.36 29.25
CA ILE A 3 -6.79 -20.50 28.11
C ILE A 3 -5.51 -19.69 28.42
N PHE A 4 -5.34 -19.27 29.68
CA PHE A 4 -4.18 -18.51 30.13
C PHE A 4 -2.88 -19.33 30.30
N ASP A 5 -2.93 -20.65 30.11
CA ASP A 5 -1.75 -21.53 30.17
C ASP A 5 -1.04 -21.64 28.78
N ASN A 6 -1.63 -21.09 27.71
CA ASN A 6 -1.20 -21.30 26.31
C ASN A 6 -0.28 -20.19 25.74
N GLY A 7 0.40 -19.41 26.60
CA GLY A 7 1.34 -18.37 26.18
C GLY A 7 0.72 -17.01 25.82
N LEU A 8 1.56 -16.01 25.56
CA LEU A 8 1.16 -14.60 25.39
C LEU A 8 0.22 -14.38 24.19
N LEU A 9 0.48 -15.07 23.07
CA LEU A 9 -0.33 -14.94 21.85
C LEU A 9 -1.76 -15.47 22.03
N ALA A 10 -1.94 -16.60 22.72
CA ALA A 10 -3.27 -17.13 23.00
C ALA A 10 -4.08 -16.19 23.92
N LYS A 11 -3.40 -15.51 24.86
CA LYS A 11 -4.04 -14.49 25.71
C LYS A 11 -4.47 -13.27 24.89
N ARG A 12 -3.60 -12.77 24.01
CA ARG A 12 -3.93 -11.66 23.09
C ARG A 12 -5.11 -12.01 22.20
N GLN A 13 -5.07 -13.16 21.56
CA GLN A 13 -6.16 -13.64 20.71
C GLN A 13 -7.50 -13.70 21.47
N PHE A 14 -7.48 -14.21 22.70
CA PHE A 14 -8.68 -14.23 23.55
C PHE A 14 -9.19 -12.82 23.90
N ILE A 15 -8.31 -11.86 24.21
CA ILE A 15 -8.70 -10.46 24.47
C ILE A 15 -9.28 -9.81 23.20
N ARG A 16 -8.71 -10.11 22.03
CA ARG A 16 -9.19 -9.65 20.71
C ARG A 16 -10.59 -10.15 20.41
N GLU A 17 -10.86 -11.44 20.65
CA GLU A 17 -12.18 -12.06 20.47
C GLU A 17 -13.26 -11.42 21.35
N LEU A 18 -12.87 -10.88 22.51
CA LEU A 18 -13.77 -10.16 23.41
C LEU A 18 -13.95 -8.68 23.04
N GLY A 19 -13.26 -8.18 22.02
CA GLY A 19 -13.30 -6.77 21.61
C GLY A 19 -12.66 -5.82 22.63
N LEU A 20 -11.84 -6.34 23.55
CA LEU A 20 -11.22 -5.57 24.64
C LEU A 20 -9.80 -5.09 24.29
N ASP A 21 -9.36 -5.33 23.05
CA ASP A 21 -8.02 -4.99 22.56
C ASP A 21 -8.07 -3.82 21.56
N ALA A 22 -7.34 -2.76 21.88
CA ALA A 22 -7.09 -1.60 21.02
C ALA A 22 -5.66 -1.59 20.44
N GLU A 23 -4.89 -2.67 20.60
CA GLU A 23 -3.56 -2.80 20.02
C GLU A 23 -3.61 -2.87 18.49
N VAL A 24 -2.48 -2.51 17.86
CA VAL A 24 -2.26 -2.68 16.42
C VAL A 24 -2.38 -4.17 16.08
N ARG A 25 -3.26 -4.47 15.12
CA ARG A 25 -3.51 -5.85 14.63
C ARG A 25 -2.88 -6.07 13.26
N ILE A 26 -2.75 -5.01 12.47
CA ILE A 26 -2.23 -5.08 11.11
C ILE A 26 -1.20 -3.97 10.90
N ARG A 27 -0.11 -4.32 10.21
CA ARG A 27 0.85 -3.36 9.69
C ARG A 27 0.85 -3.42 8.18
N ILE A 28 0.67 -2.26 7.55
CA ILE A 28 0.85 -2.12 6.12
C ILE A 28 2.17 -1.39 5.82
N TYR A 29 3.04 -2.06 5.08
CA TYR A 29 4.34 -1.57 4.67
C TYR A 29 4.27 -1.09 3.23
N VAL A 30 4.67 0.14 2.98
CA VAL A 30 4.58 0.75 1.65
C VAL A 30 5.93 1.33 1.23
N GLU A 31 6.21 1.34 -0.07
CA GLU A 31 7.55 1.68 -0.57
C GLU A 31 7.93 3.17 -0.49
N GLY A 32 6.97 4.07 -0.63
CA GLY A 32 7.25 5.49 -0.75
C GLY A 32 6.19 6.42 -0.15
N PRO A 33 6.44 7.75 -0.22
CA PRO A 33 5.59 8.76 0.40
C PRO A 33 4.22 8.90 -0.27
N THR A 34 4.11 8.59 -1.57
CA THR A 34 2.84 8.63 -2.30
C THR A 34 1.90 7.54 -1.78
N GLU A 35 2.38 6.31 -1.70
CA GLU A 35 1.65 5.16 -1.19
C GLU A 35 1.33 5.35 0.29
N TYR A 36 2.30 5.84 1.07
CA TYR A 36 2.12 6.13 2.50
C TYR A 36 0.96 7.08 2.72
N ALA A 37 0.91 8.19 2.00
CA ALA A 37 -0.19 9.14 2.13
C ALA A 37 -1.52 8.57 1.63
N ALA A 38 -1.51 7.80 0.53
CA ALA A 38 -2.72 7.19 0.00
C ALA A 38 -3.35 6.20 1.00
N PHE A 39 -2.56 5.27 1.54
CA PHE A 39 -3.02 4.30 2.53
C PHE A 39 -3.37 4.96 3.86
N SER A 40 -2.57 5.93 4.32
CA SER A 40 -2.87 6.67 5.55
C SER A 40 -4.22 7.40 5.45
N TYR A 41 -4.53 8.00 4.30
CA TYR A 41 -5.80 8.66 4.07
C TYR A 41 -6.98 7.67 4.11
N LEU A 42 -6.89 6.54 3.39
CA LEU A 42 -7.97 5.56 3.31
C LEU A 42 -8.20 4.80 4.62
N LEU A 43 -7.13 4.55 5.37
CA LEU A 43 -7.15 3.71 6.56
C LEU A 43 -7.23 4.51 7.87
N GLN A 44 -7.21 5.85 7.80
CA GLN A 44 -7.32 6.74 8.97
C GLN A 44 -8.43 6.34 9.97
N PRO A 45 -9.63 5.88 9.55
CA PRO A 45 -10.67 5.50 10.51
C PRO A 45 -10.34 4.26 11.37
N TRP A 46 -9.33 3.46 11.00
CA TRP A 46 -9.06 2.14 11.56
C TRP A 46 -7.82 2.15 12.47
N GLN A 47 -8.05 2.34 13.77
CA GLN A 47 -6.96 2.45 14.77
C GLN A 47 -6.12 1.18 14.94
N GLN A 48 -6.65 0.03 14.53
CA GLN A 48 -5.96 -1.26 14.58
C GLN A 48 -4.96 -1.46 13.43
N ILE A 49 -4.92 -0.53 12.47
CA ILE A 49 -4.06 -0.60 11.28
C ILE A 49 -3.00 0.50 11.35
N GLU A 50 -1.73 0.10 11.22
CA GLU A 50 -0.58 0.99 11.23
C GLU A 50 0.09 1.00 9.84
N VAL A 51 0.32 2.18 9.26
CA VAL A 51 0.98 2.35 7.95
C VAL A 51 2.45 2.72 8.16
N PHE A 52 3.36 2.03 7.47
CA PHE A 52 4.82 2.25 7.56
C PHE A 52 5.43 2.53 6.19
N ASP A 53 6.19 3.63 6.09
CA ASP A 53 7.05 3.92 4.95
C ASP A 53 8.37 3.12 5.04
N LEU A 54 8.61 2.29 4.03
CA LEU A 54 9.78 1.43 3.89
C LEU A 54 11.01 2.17 3.34
N ALA A 55 10.86 3.38 2.77
CA ALA A 55 11.98 4.15 2.25
C ALA A 55 13.06 4.34 3.33
N GLY A 56 12.68 4.52 4.60
CA GLY A 56 13.64 4.59 5.71
C GLY A 56 14.29 3.26 6.09
N GLN A 57 13.66 2.12 5.80
CA GLN A 57 14.05 0.78 6.28
C GLN A 57 14.90 -0.01 5.26
N PHE A 58 14.73 0.24 3.96
CA PHE A 58 15.59 -0.35 2.93
C PHE A 58 16.90 0.44 2.68
N ILE A 59 16.93 1.74 3.02
CA ILE A 59 18.03 2.66 2.64
C ILE A 59 19.20 2.69 3.65
N GLN A 60 19.05 2.20 4.88
CA GLN A 60 20.14 2.24 5.88
C GLN A 60 21.25 1.18 5.66
N GLY A 61 22.19 1.52 4.76
CA GLY A 61 23.57 0.99 4.75
C GLY A 61 23.77 -0.45 4.26
N LYS A 62 24.99 -1.00 4.44
CA LYS A 62 25.46 -2.33 3.98
C LYS A 62 24.63 -3.54 4.48
N ARG A 63 23.51 -3.32 5.16
CA ARG A 63 22.54 -4.31 5.67
C ARG A 63 21.12 -4.04 5.12
N LYS A 64 21.02 -3.68 3.83
CA LYS A 64 19.73 -3.50 3.12
C LYS A 64 18.81 -4.70 3.38
N GLY A 65 17.57 -4.44 3.80
CA GLY A 65 16.54 -5.47 4.02
C GLY A 65 16.60 -6.23 5.36
N PHE A 66 17.67 -6.10 6.15
CA PHE A 66 17.74 -6.76 7.46
C PHE A 66 16.74 -6.15 8.45
N ALA A 67 16.64 -4.82 8.49
CA ALA A 67 15.69 -4.13 9.36
C ALA A 67 14.23 -4.47 9.03
N PHE A 68 13.88 -4.48 7.74
CA PHE A 68 12.54 -4.86 7.28
C PHE A 68 12.19 -6.30 7.65
N ARG A 69 13.12 -7.24 7.43
CA ARG A 69 12.92 -8.64 7.78
C ARG A 69 12.80 -8.87 9.29
N GLU A 70 13.58 -8.15 10.10
CA GLU A 70 13.41 -8.17 11.56
C GLU A 70 12.03 -7.65 11.97
N ASN A 71 11.52 -6.60 11.33
CA ASN A 71 10.15 -6.12 11.57
C ASN A 71 9.10 -7.19 11.27
N LEU A 72 9.21 -7.91 10.15
CA LEU A 72 8.32 -9.02 9.82
C LEU A 72 8.34 -10.15 10.88
N ILE A 73 9.53 -10.48 11.41
CA ILE A 73 9.68 -11.46 12.49
C ILE A 73 9.04 -10.95 13.80
N LEU A 74 9.18 -9.65 14.10
CA LEU A 74 8.58 -9.02 15.27
C LEU A 74 7.05 -8.98 15.17
N ASP A 75 6.52 -8.73 13.97
CA ASP A 75 5.10 -8.82 13.66
C ASP A 75 4.58 -10.23 13.93
N ASP A 76 5.26 -11.25 13.39
CA ASP A 76 4.85 -12.65 13.56
C ASP A 76 4.81 -13.05 15.03
N ARG A 77 5.85 -12.68 15.78
CA ARG A 77 5.92 -12.91 17.24
C ARG A 77 4.85 -12.17 18.02
N SER A 78 4.37 -11.05 17.50
CA SER A 78 3.35 -10.22 18.14
C SER A 78 1.93 -10.59 17.75
N GLY A 79 1.76 -11.46 16.75
CA GLY A 79 0.47 -11.80 16.18
C GLY A 79 -0.13 -10.65 15.38
N VAL A 80 0.73 -9.90 14.68
CA VAL A 80 0.35 -8.78 13.80
C VAL A 80 0.39 -9.27 12.36
N PHE A 81 -0.68 -8.98 11.61
CA PHE A 81 -0.77 -9.34 10.22
C PHE A 81 -0.02 -8.31 9.36
N SER A 82 0.90 -8.74 8.51
CA SER A 82 1.71 -7.82 7.69
C SER A 82 1.18 -7.78 6.25
N VAL A 83 0.81 -6.60 5.75
CA VAL A 83 0.50 -6.39 4.33
C VAL A 83 1.60 -5.54 3.72
N ILE A 84 2.20 -5.99 2.63
CA ILE A 84 3.30 -5.28 1.99
C ILE A 84 2.85 -4.79 0.63
N VAL A 85 3.09 -3.52 0.29
CA VAL A 85 2.79 -2.93 -1.01
C VAL A 85 4.08 -2.34 -1.56
N LEU A 86 4.57 -2.96 -2.63
CA LEU A 86 5.80 -2.54 -3.30
C LEU A 86 5.50 -1.94 -4.67
N ASP A 87 6.37 -1.02 -5.06
CA ASP A 87 6.47 -0.62 -6.44
C ASP A 87 7.26 -1.70 -7.21
N GLY A 88 6.93 -1.88 -8.49
CA GLY A 88 7.49 -2.94 -9.32
C GLY A 88 8.90 -2.66 -9.83
N ASP A 89 9.46 -1.49 -9.52
CA ASP A 89 10.67 -0.93 -10.12
C ASP A 89 11.97 -1.36 -9.42
N ARG A 90 11.91 -1.80 -8.15
CA ARG A 90 13.08 -2.24 -7.38
C ARG A 90 13.12 -3.75 -7.18
N GLU A 91 13.82 -4.44 -8.07
CA GLU A 91 14.03 -5.90 -8.01
C GLU A 91 14.59 -6.39 -6.66
N ASP A 92 15.46 -5.59 -6.01
CA ASP A 92 16.01 -5.91 -4.68
C ASP A 92 14.90 -6.04 -3.62
N ASN A 93 13.92 -5.12 -3.61
CA ASN A 93 12.81 -5.14 -2.67
C ASN A 93 11.90 -6.34 -2.91
N ILE A 94 11.60 -6.60 -4.19
CA ILE A 94 10.81 -7.77 -4.61
C ILE A 94 11.50 -9.06 -4.17
N ARG A 95 12.81 -9.18 -4.37
CA ARG A 95 13.58 -10.36 -3.97
C ARG A 95 13.55 -10.56 -2.45
N ILE A 96 13.66 -9.50 -1.66
CA ILE A 96 13.63 -9.58 -0.20
C ILE A 96 12.27 -10.09 0.28
N ILE A 97 11.16 -9.56 -0.25
CA ILE A 97 9.82 -9.99 0.18
C ILE A 97 9.50 -11.42 -0.25
N LYS A 98 9.88 -11.80 -1.47
CA LYS A 98 9.69 -13.17 -1.97
C LYS A 98 10.45 -14.17 -1.11
N LYS A 99 11.70 -13.87 -0.77
CA LYS A 99 12.50 -14.68 0.14
C LYS A 99 11.89 -14.76 1.55
N ALA A 100 11.32 -13.66 2.06
CA ALA A 100 10.63 -13.68 3.35
C ALA A 100 9.34 -14.54 3.32
N ALA A 101 8.64 -14.57 2.20
CA ALA A 101 7.48 -15.46 1.99
C ALA A 101 7.91 -16.94 1.83
N GLU A 102 8.98 -17.21 1.07
CA GLU A 102 9.56 -18.56 0.91
C GLU A 102 9.99 -19.16 2.26
N GLU A 103 10.59 -18.33 3.11
CA GLU A 103 11.03 -18.71 4.45
C GLU A 103 9.92 -18.58 5.51
N ASP A 104 8.70 -18.26 5.07
CA ASP A 104 7.49 -18.25 5.90
C ASP A 104 7.63 -17.34 7.15
N LEU A 105 8.22 -16.16 6.99
CA LEU A 105 8.63 -15.28 8.10
C LEU A 105 7.50 -14.41 8.68
N PHE A 106 6.37 -14.33 8.00
CA PHE A 106 5.24 -13.49 8.40
C PHE A 106 3.90 -14.11 8.01
N CYS A 107 2.84 -13.71 8.67
CA CYS A 107 1.46 -14.00 8.26
C CYS A 107 0.89 -12.73 7.63
N GLY A 108 0.46 -12.82 6.37
CA GLY A 108 0.27 -11.60 5.61
C GLY A 108 -0.10 -11.79 4.15
N GLN A 109 -0.01 -10.70 3.41
CA GLN A 109 -0.06 -10.69 1.95
C GLN A 109 0.92 -9.64 1.41
N PHE A 110 1.31 -9.75 0.14
CA PHE A 110 2.01 -8.67 -0.53
C PHE A 110 1.43 -8.37 -1.91
N TYR A 111 1.55 -7.10 -2.31
CA TYR A 111 1.13 -6.55 -3.58
C TYR A 111 2.34 -5.93 -4.27
N ILE A 112 2.50 -6.20 -5.56
CA ILE A 112 3.54 -5.60 -6.40
C ILE A 112 2.82 -4.85 -7.51
N SER A 113 2.97 -3.54 -7.54
CA SER A 113 2.36 -2.70 -8.57
C SER A 113 3.12 -2.84 -9.88
N GLN A 114 2.40 -2.98 -11.00
CA GLN A 114 2.99 -3.00 -12.34
C GLN A 114 2.14 -2.15 -13.29
N PRO A 115 2.74 -1.21 -14.06
CA PRO A 115 4.16 -0.88 -14.10
C PRO A 115 4.65 -0.08 -12.89
N ASP A 116 3.78 0.70 -12.26
CA ASP A 116 4.01 1.41 -11.00
C ASP A 116 2.71 1.60 -10.20
N PHE A 117 2.78 2.18 -9.00
CA PHE A 117 1.61 2.39 -8.15
C PHE A 117 0.49 3.16 -8.86
N GLU A 118 0.81 4.27 -9.53
CA GLU A 118 -0.20 5.09 -10.21
C GLU A 118 -0.85 4.37 -11.38
N LEU A 119 -0.07 3.84 -12.33
CA LEU A 119 -0.59 3.24 -13.55
C LEU A 119 -1.19 1.84 -13.31
N CYS A 120 -0.83 1.17 -12.22
CA CYS A 120 -1.50 -0.05 -11.79
C CYS A 120 -2.90 0.23 -11.24
N ASN A 121 -3.12 1.43 -10.66
CA ASN A 121 -4.39 1.79 -10.03
C ASN A 121 -5.27 2.70 -10.90
N PHE A 122 -4.73 3.50 -11.81
CA PHE A 122 -5.45 4.57 -12.50
C PHE A 122 -5.16 4.58 -14.00
N SER A 123 -6.21 4.83 -14.80
CA SER A 123 -6.04 5.09 -16.22
C SER A 123 -5.40 6.47 -16.45
N LYS A 124 -4.86 6.70 -17.65
CA LYS A 124 -4.29 8.00 -18.03
C LYS A 124 -5.33 9.12 -17.95
N GLU A 125 -6.57 8.85 -18.33
CA GLU A 125 -7.69 9.78 -18.25
C GLU A 125 -8.01 10.15 -16.80
N GLU A 126 -7.96 9.17 -15.90
CA GLU A 126 -8.17 9.40 -14.47
C GLU A 126 -7.03 10.22 -13.87
N LEU A 127 -5.78 9.93 -14.24
CA LEU A 127 -4.62 10.70 -13.80
C LEU A 127 -4.68 12.16 -14.29
N ILE A 128 -5.20 12.40 -15.50
CA ILE A 128 -5.52 13.76 -15.98
C ILE A 128 -6.57 14.40 -15.07
N GLU A 129 -7.67 13.71 -14.75
CA GLU A 129 -8.73 14.25 -13.89
C GLU A 129 -8.19 14.61 -12.51
N ILE A 130 -7.38 13.74 -11.91
CA ILE A 130 -6.79 13.95 -10.58
C ILE A 130 -5.82 15.14 -10.61
N ALA A 131 -4.90 15.18 -11.58
CA ALA A 131 -3.96 16.30 -11.71
C ALA A 131 -4.68 17.63 -12.04
N TRP A 132 -5.75 17.58 -12.83
CA TRP A 132 -6.57 18.75 -13.14
C TRP A 132 -7.25 19.35 -11.91
N ASN A 133 -7.63 18.49 -10.95
CA ASN A 133 -8.23 18.92 -9.69
C ASN A 133 -7.23 19.59 -8.73
N LEU A 134 -5.92 19.49 -8.99
CA LEU A 134 -4.88 20.21 -8.24
C LEU A 134 -4.68 21.65 -8.69
N ILE A 135 -5.19 22.02 -9.88
CA ILE A 135 -5.07 23.37 -10.40
C ILE A 135 -6.18 24.24 -9.78
N ASP A 136 -5.81 25.41 -9.26
CA ASP A 136 -6.77 26.39 -8.77
C ASP A 136 -7.78 26.77 -9.85
N GLU A 137 -9.07 26.88 -9.49
CA GLU A 137 -10.16 27.19 -10.44
C GLU A 137 -9.88 28.44 -11.28
N VAL A 138 -9.26 29.47 -10.70
CA VAL A 138 -8.91 30.72 -11.41
C VAL A 138 -7.78 30.55 -12.43
N GLN A 139 -7.00 29.48 -12.34
CA GLN A 139 -5.90 29.16 -13.23
C GLN A 139 -6.28 28.11 -14.29
N LYS A 140 -7.46 27.47 -14.15
CA LYS A 140 -7.95 26.49 -15.12
C LYS A 140 -8.24 27.17 -16.45
N SER A 141 -7.60 26.68 -17.51
CA SER A 141 -7.86 27.10 -18.88
C SER A 141 -7.86 25.90 -19.82
N GLU A 142 -8.59 25.98 -20.93
CA GLU A 142 -8.61 24.93 -21.96
C GLU A 142 -7.19 24.60 -22.47
N LYS A 143 -6.34 25.63 -22.57
CA LYS A 143 -4.93 25.50 -22.93
C LYS A 143 -4.16 24.63 -21.92
N HIS A 144 -4.35 24.85 -20.62
CA HIS A 144 -3.72 24.04 -19.57
C HIS A 144 -4.24 22.59 -19.59
N TYR A 145 -5.53 22.39 -19.86
CA TYR A 145 -6.10 21.05 -19.98
C TYR A 145 -5.48 20.28 -21.17
N LEU A 146 -5.30 20.95 -22.31
CA LEU A 146 -4.66 20.36 -23.48
C LEU A 146 -3.19 19.98 -23.21
N TYR A 147 -2.44 20.86 -22.52
CA TYR A 147 -1.07 20.55 -22.10
C TYR A 147 -1.00 19.37 -21.15
N LEU A 148 -1.88 19.33 -20.15
CA LEU A 148 -1.99 18.20 -19.24
C LEU A 148 -2.31 16.90 -20.00
N SER A 149 -3.32 16.93 -20.88
CA SER A 149 -3.72 15.76 -21.68
C SER A 149 -2.56 15.21 -22.54
N ASN A 150 -1.80 16.10 -23.18
CA ASN A 150 -0.64 15.71 -23.99
C ASN A 150 0.51 15.16 -23.13
N ALA A 151 0.77 15.76 -21.97
CA ALA A 151 1.78 15.30 -21.03
C ALA A 151 1.47 13.88 -20.51
N VAL A 152 0.23 13.61 -20.12
CA VAL A 152 -0.16 12.31 -19.57
C VAL A 152 -0.20 11.21 -20.64
N LYS A 153 -0.63 11.53 -21.87
CA LYS A 153 -0.68 10.54 -22.97
C LYS A 153 0.69 9.94 -23.28
N THR A 154 1.76 10.72 -23.18
CA THR A 154 3.12 10.29 -23.52
C THR A 154 3.89 9.64 -22.36
N ALA A 155 3.38 9.75 -21.13
CA ALA A 155 4.01 9.15 -19.96
C ALA A 155 3.85 7.62 -19.90
N ASN A 156 4.92 6.92 -19.55
CA ASN A 156 4.94 5.44 -19.39
C ASN A 156 5.07 4.99 -17.93
N ASN A 157 5.40 5.92 -17.04
CA ASN A 157 5.47 5.75 -15.60
C ASN A 157 5.15 7.11 -14.95
N ALA A 158 4.97 7.11 -13.64
CA ALA A 158 4.60 8.28 -12.89
C ALA A 158 5.74 9.30 -12.79
N ASP A 159 7.01 8.91 -12.88
CA ASP A 159 8.11 9.89 -12.93
C ASP A 159 8.09 10.72 -14.22
N ASP A 160 7.87 10.07 -15.36
CA ASP A 160 7.72 10.71 -16.66
C ASP A 160 6.48 11.60 -16.69
N LEU A 161 5.37 11.12 -16.11
CA LEU A 161 4.14 11.88 -15.93
C LEU A 161 4.39 13.20 -15.22
N ILE A 162 5.01 13.14 -14.03
CA ILE A 162 5.22 14.29 -13.17
C ILE A 162 6.21 15.27 -13.82
N LYS A 163 7.28 14.77 -14.45
CA LYS A 163 8.22 15.60 -15.21
C LYS A 163 7.53 16.33 -16.37
N ALA A 164 6.67 15.64 -17.12
CA ALA A 164 5.94 16.22 -18.23
C ALA A 164 4.94 17.29 -17.75
N ILE A 165 4.19 17.00 -16.68
CA ILE A 165 3.25 17.96 -16.08
C ILE A 165 3.97 19.24 -15.64
N ARG A 166 5.07 19.12 -14.89
CA ARG A 166 5.82 20.28 -14.39
C ARG A 166 6.35 21.16 -15.52
N LYS A 167 6.74 20.55 -16.63
CA LYS A 167 7.31 21.25 -17.78
C LYS A 167 6.24 21.97 -18.60
N GLU A 168 5.12 21.31 -18.84
CA GLU A 168 4.12 21.75 -19.83
C GLU A 168 2.95 22.52 -19.18
N VAL A 169 2.74 22.39 -17.87
CA VAL A 169 1.60 22.99 -17.14
C VAL A 169 2.11 23.97 -16.08
N PRO A 170 2.20 25.29 -16.38
CA PRO A 170 2.79 26.27 -15.47
C PRO A 170 2.21 26.31 -14.05
N PRO A 171 0.88 26.19 -13.85
CA PRO A 171 0.30 26.09 -12.50
C PRO A 171 0.85 24.92 -11.67
N LEU A 172 1.27 23.84 -12.32
CA LEU A 172 1.81 22.63 -11.69
C LEU A 172 3.34 22.54 -11.82
N SER A 173 4.04 23.65 -12.08
CA SER A 173 5.50 23.64 -12.25
C SER A 173 6.28 23.17 -11.01
N GLN A 174 5.73 23.44 -9.82
CA GLN A 174 6.26 23.01 -8.52
C GLN A 174 5.66 21.70 -8.01
N PHE A 175 4.73 21.10 -8.76
CA PHE A 175 4.11 19.84 -8.39
C PHE A 175 5.16 18.73 -8.29
N ALA A 176 5.08 17.91 -7.25
CA ALA A 176 5.98 16.79 -7.02
C ALA A 176 5.22 15.57 -6.52
N LYS A 177 5.80 14.39 -6.74
CA LYS A 177 5.36 13.18 -6.03
C LYS A 177 5.51 13.38 -4.52
N GLY A 178 4.63 12.75 -3.75
CA GLY A 178 4.62 12.83 -2.30
C GLY A 178 3.20 12.83 -1.74
N SER A 179 3.06 13.34 -0.53
CA SER A 179 1.84 13.13 0.25
C SER A 179 0.59 13.76 -0.37
N GLU A 180 0.68 14.98 -0.89
CA GLU A 180 -0.45 15.66 -1.54
C GLU A 180 -0.96 14.87 -2.74
N TRP A 181 -0.05 14.33 -3.56
CA TRP A 181 -0.41 13.48 -4.69
C TRP A 181 -1.08 12.19 -4.22
N GLY A 182 -0.48 11.49 -3.26
CA GLY A 182 -1.03 10.25 -2.68
C GLY A 182 -2.43 10.43 -2.10
N GLU A 183 -2.69 11.52 -1.37
CA GLU A 183 -4.02 11.83 -0.86
C GLU A 183 -5.05 12.06 -1.97
N ASN A 184 -4.68 12.73 -3.05
CA ASN A 184 -5.59 12.99 -4.16
C ASN A 184 -5.91 11.71 -4.95
N LEU A 185 -4.92 10.84 -5.14
CA LEU A 185 -5.14 9.49 -5.66
C LEU A 185 -6.13 8.71 -4.78
N ALA A 186 -5.93 8.73 -3.47
CA ALA A 186 -6.81 8.07 -2.51
C ALA A 186 -8.23 8.64 -2.50
N LYS A 187 -8.39 9.98 -2.51
CA LYS A 187 -9.70 10.65 -2.62
C LYS A 187 -10.43 10.27 -3.91
N PHE A 188 -9.71 10.10 -5.00
CA PHE A 188 -10.29 9.61 -6.25
C PHE A 188 -10.73 8.15 -6.12
N ALA A 189 -9.83 7.26 -5.66
CA ALA A 189 -10.11 5.84 -5.49
C ALA A 189 -11.27 5.59 -4.52
N ALA A 190 -11.41 6.37 -3.45
CA ALA A 190 -12.55 6.26 -2.52
C ALA A 190 -13.90 6.57 -3.19
N ARG A 191 -13.92 7.47 -4.18
CA ARG A 191 -15.15 7.83 -4.95
C ARG A 191 -15.41 6.86 -6.10
N LYS A 192 -14.36 6.32 -6.70
CA LYS A 192 -14.41 5.39 -7.84
C LYS A 192 -13.53 4.17 -7.49
N PRO A 193 -14.02 3.21 -6.68
CA PRO A 193 -13.20 2.14 -6.12
C PRO A 193 -12.71 1.12 -7.15
N ASP A 194 -13.41 1.00 -8.27
CA ASP A 194 -13.11 0.03 -9.32
C ASP A 194 -12.25 0.64 -10.42
N LEU A 195 -11.52 -0.22 -11.12
CA LEU A 195 -10.76 0.13 -12.31
C LEU A 195 -11.68 0.68 -13.40
N ALA A 196 -11.19 1.64 -14.18
CA ALA A 196 -11.98 2.28 -15.24
C ALA A 196 -12.59 1.24 -16.20
N GLY A 197 -13.92 1.26 -16.34
CA GLY A 197 -14.64 0.36 -17.23
C GLY A 197 -14.73 -1.09 -16.74
N SER A 198 -14.46 -1.36 -15.47
CA SER A 198 -14.50 -2.69 -14.85
C SER A 198 -15.22 -2.66 -13.50
N GLU A 199 -15.74 -3.80 -13.05
CA GLU A 199 -16.21 -4.04 -11.67
C GLU A 199 -15.09 -4.57 -10.76
N THR A 200 -13.85 -4.62 -11.27
CA THR A 200 -12.69 -5.08 -10.49
C THR A 200 -12.17 -3.94 -9.62
N PRO A 201 -12.06 -4.13 -8.29
CA PRO A 201 -11.48 -3.12 -7.42
C PRO A 201 -10.06 -2.75 -7.83
N ARG A 202 -9.69 -1.49 -7.65
CA ARG A 202 -8.29 -1.04 -7.79
C ARG A 202 -7.41 -1.79 -6.79
N PRO A 203 -6.16 -2.16 -7.15
CA PRO A 203 -5.23 -2.82 -6.23
C PRO A 203 -5.07 -2.14 -4.87
N LEU A 204 -5.03 -0.81 -4.83
CA LEU A 204 -5.03 0.01 -3.61
C LEU A 204 -6.27 -0.27 -2.74
N ILE A 205 -7.45 -0.32 -3.34
CA ILE A 205 -8.72 -0.55 -2.66
C ILE A 205 -8.84 -2.01 -2.21
N ASP A 206 -8.41 -2.97 -3.03
CA ASP A 206 -8.36 -4.38 -2.63
C ASP A 206 -7.42 -4.59 -1.43
N ALA A 207 -6.23 -3.97 -1.44
CA ALA A 207 -5.32 -4.00 -0.31
C ALA A 207 -5.95 -3.41 0.96
N CYS A 208 -6.64 -2.26 0.86
CA CYS A 208 -7.41 -1.68 1.96
C CYS A 208 -8.50 -2.63 2.48
N HIS A 209 -9.28 -3.26 1.60
CA HIS A 209 -10.29 -4.23 2.01
C HIS A 209 -9.67 -5.46 2.68
N THR A 210 -8.53 -5.93 2.19
CA THR A 210 -7.80 -7.06 2.78
C THR A 210 -7.35 -6.74 4.19
N VAL A 211 -6.76 -5.57 4.45
CA VAL A 211 -6.37 -5.19 5.82
C VAL A 211 -7.59 -5.02 6.71
N ILE A 212 -8.65 -4.35 6.25
CA ILE A 212 -9.87 -4.15 7.07
C ILE A 212 -10.49 -5.49 7.46
N ARG A 213 -10.62 -6.43 6.50
CA ARG A 213 -11.13 -7.78 6.78
C ARG A 213 -10.23 -8.56 7.74
N ALA A 214 -8.92 -8.30 7.73
CA ALA A 214 -7.96 -8.98 8.59
C ALA A 214 -8.03 -8.57 10.07
N ILE A 215 -8.75 -7.49 10.42
CA ILE A 215 -8.85 -6.99 11.81
C ILE A 215 -9.42 -8.07 12.75
N ASP A 216 -10.41 -8.82 12.26
CA ASP A 216 -11.16 -9.80 13.06
C ASP A 216 -10.74 -11.26 12.77
N ILE A 217 -9.64 -11.45 12.03
CA ILE A 217 -9.15 -12.77 11.68
C ILE A 217 -8.37 -13.39 12.86
N ASP A 218 -8.60 -14.69 13.11
CA ASP A 218 -7.78 -15.48 14.04
C ASP A 218 -6.36 -15.66 13.47
N TYR A 219 -5.41 -14.91 14.05
CA TYR A 219 -4.02 -14.95 13.66
C TYR A 219 -3.42 -16.35 13.82
N LEU A 220 -3.71 -17.04 14.94
CA LEU A 220 -3.16 -18.35 15.23
C LEU A 220 -3.67 -19.41 14.27
N TYR A 221 -4.96 -19.33 13.90
CA TYR A 221 -5.52 -20.19 12.87
C TYR A 221 -4.84 -19.95 11.53
N ASN A 222 -4.69 -18.69 11.10
CA ASN A 222 -4.09 -18.38 9.80
C ASN A 222 -2.62 -18.79 9.76
N ARG A 223 -1.85 -18.47 10.80
CA ARG A 223 -0.45 -18.87 10.89
C ARG A 223 -0.26 -20.38 10.82
N ARG A 224 -1.15 -21.16 11.45
CA ARG A 224 -1.10 -22.63 11.46
C ARG A 224 -1.46 -23.27 10.11
N ASN A 225 -2.45 -22.70 9.40
CA ASN A 225 -3.05 -23.36 8.24
C ASN A 225 -2.65 -22.76 6.89
N LEU A 226 -2.19 -21.51 6.89
CA LEU A 226 -1.89 -20.74 5.69
C LEU A 226 -0.44 -20.26 5.68
N ARG A 227 0.07 -20.01 4.48
CA ARG A 227 1.36 -19.36 4.20
C ARG A 227 1.21 -18.40 3.03
N VAL A 228 2.14 -17.47 2.90
CA VAL A 228 2.18 -16.56 1.75
C VAL A 228 2.83 -17.27 0.57
N ASP A 229 2.16 -17.29 -0.58
CA ASP A 229 2.77 -17.76 -1.82
C ASP A 229 3.76 -16.70 -2.34
N PRO A 230 5.06 -17.02 -2.49
CA PRO A 230 6.08 -16.06 -2.92
C PRO A 230 5.92 -15.59 -4.37
N ASN A 231 5.09 -16.25 -5.19
CA ASN A 231 4.85 -15.83 -6.57
C ASN A 231 3.66 -14.88 -6.68
N THR A 232 2.60 -15.16 -5.93
CA THR A 232 1.33 -14.43 -6.04
C THR A 232 1.12 -13.40 -4.92
N GLY A 233 1.83 -13.53 -3.80
CA GLY A 233 1.67 -12.70 -2.61
C GLY A 233 0.40 -12.96 -1.81
N LYS A 234 -0.39 -13.96 -2.21
CA LYS A 234 -1.65 -14.33 -1.55
C LYS A 234 -1.43 -15.38 -0.48
N LEU A 235 -2.33 -15.42 0.49
CA LEU A 235 -2.40 -16.54 1.43
C LEU A 235 -2.93 -17.79 0.71
N VAL A 236 -2.21 -18.89 0.89
CA VAL A 236 -2.57 -20.23 0.39
C VAL A 236 -2.48 -21.23 1.53
N HIS A 237 -3.22 -22.33 1.41
CA HIS A 237 -3.07 -23.45 2.34
C HIS A 237 -1.63 -24.00 2.29
N ARG A 238 -1.12 -24.35 3.47
CA ARG A 238 0.21 -24.93 3.63
C ARG A 238 0.33 -26.27 2.91
#